data_AF-A0A821EDD6-F1
#
_entry.id   AF-A0A821EDD6-F1
#
_cell.length_a   1.000
_cell.length_b   1.000
_cell.length_c   1.000
_cell.angle_alpha   90.00
_cell.angle_beta   90.00
_cell.angle_gamma   90.00
#
_symmetry.space_group_name_H-M   'P 1'
#
loop_
_entity.id
_entity.type
_entity.pdbx_description
1 polymer ?
#
loop_
_entity_poly.entity_id
_entity_poly.type
_entity_poly.pdbx_seq_one_letter_code
_entity_poly.pdbx_strand_id
1 'polypeptide(L)'
;MFAFVNEVPDPFNIWHGNASDYTTNDNDGYMFLVNVQRIDPQIFNYKIDDLHIGRLYEFSAYVANVVRKEKCLSKPNIRFEVRAINESGNVIAKKGTGDVPACYNMSWSKYGIPFETTHSSVVLLMISNDVEGNGNAVAIDDIELRVYSTNDLDDTSTTG
;
A
#
# COMPACT_ATOMS: atom_id res chain seq x y z
N MET A 1 -3.15 10.49 -11.28
CA MET A 1 -3.72 11.56 -10.42
C MET A 1 -3.65 11.06 -8.99
N PHE A 2 -3.36 11.93 -8.02
CA PHE A 2 -3.45 11.59 -6.61
C PHE A 2 -4.08 12.74 -5.81
N ALA A 3 -4.58 12.41 -4.61
CA ALA A 3 -5.06 13.36 -3.63
C ALA A 3 -4.90 12.79 -2.22
N PHE A 4 -4.80 13.66 -1.21
CA PHE A 4 -5.06 13.29 0.17
C PHE A 4 -6.49 13.70 0.48
N VAL A 5 -7.31 12.75 0.92
CA VAL A 5 -8.75 12.99 1.16
C VAL A 5 -9.17 12.37 2.48
N ASN A 6 -10.07 13.04 3.19
CA ASN A 6 -10.71 12.48 4.39
C ASN A 6 -11.82 11.48 4.03
N GLU A 7 -12.43 11.64 2.84
CA GLU A 7 -13.43 10.73 2.30
C GLU A 7 -13.19 10.48 0.81
N VAL A 8 -13.49 9.26 0.35
CA VAL A 8 -13.40 8.91 -1.07
C VAL A 8 -14.42 9.72 -1.89
N PRO A 9 -13.98 10.49 -2.91
CA PRO A 9 -14.91 11.19 -3.80
C PRO A 9 -15.56 10.21 -4.77
N ASP A 10 -16.77 10.52 -5.25
CA ASP A 10 -17.44 9.67 -6.25
C ASP A 10 -18.18 10.47 -7.33
N PRO A 11 -17.45 11.24 -8.16
CA PRO A 11 -18.06 12.09 -9.19
C PRO A 11 -18.77 11.31 -10.30
N PHE A 12 -18.52 10.00 -10.44
CA PHE A 12 -19.02 9.18 -11.53
C PHE A 12 -19.87 7.98 -11.08
N ASN A 13 -20.18 7.87 -9.79
CA ASN A 13 -20.87 6.72 -9.20
C ASN A 13 -20.14 5.38 -9.51
N ILE A 14 -18.81 5.38 -9.42
CA ILE A 14 -17.92 4.23 -9.67
C ILE A 14 -17.17 3.84 -8.39
N TRP A 15 -16.85 4.82 -7.54
CA TRP A 15 -16.08 4.61 -6.33
C TRP A 15 -16.99 4.47 -5.10
N HIS A 16 -16.46 3.95 -4.00
CA HIS A 16 -17.14 3.93 -2.71
C HIS A 16 -17.18 5.34 -2.12
N GLY A 17 -18.04 6.21 -2.66
CA GLY A 17 -18.19 7.60 -2.21
C GLY A 17 -18.47 7.70 -0.71
N ASN A 18 -17.85 8.69 -0.06
CA ASN A 18 -17.93 8.97 1.38
C ASN A 18 -17.36 7.86 2.28
N ALA A 19 -16.65 6.87 1.71
CA ALA A 19 -15.88 5.95 2.54
C ALA A 19 -14.73 6.70 3.21
N SER A 20 -14.65 6.55 4.54
CA SER A 20 -13.59 7.15 5.37
C SER A 20 -12.26 6.42 5.22
N ASP A 21 -11.22 7.03 5.77
CA ASP A 21 -9.89 6.46 5.91
C ASP A 21 -9.91 5.20 6.81
N TYR A 22 -8.75 4.56 6.99
CA TYR A 22 -8.68 3.33 7.78
C TYR A 22 -8.75 3.62 9.29
N THR A 23 -8.17 4.75 9.72
CA THR A 23 -7.98 5.05 11.14
C THR A 23 -9.30 5.26 11.87
N THR A 24 -9.70 4.28 12.68
CA THR A 24 -10.95 4.38 13.45
C THR A 24 -10.84 5.39 14.59
N ASN A 25 -11.94 6.13 14.85
CA ASN A 25 -12.02 7.17 15.88
C ASN A 25 -11.13 8.40 15.60
N ASP A 26 -10.65 8.54 14.37
CA ASP A 26 -10.18 9.81 13.84
C ASP A 26 -11.28 10.40 12.97
N ASN A 27 -11.77 11.59 13.31
CA ASN A 27 -12.83 12.23 12.52
C ASN A 27 -12.27 13.02 11.34
N ASP A 28 -10.96 13.32 11.35
CA ASP A 28 -10.31 14.23 10.40
C ASP A 28 -9.07 13.58 9.74
N GLY A 29 -8.94 12.25 9.81
CA GLY A 29 -7.85 11.48 9.21
C GLY A 29 -7.89 11.53 7.68
N TYR A 30 -6.73 11.44 7.03
CA TYR A 30 -6.62 11.54 5.56
C TYR A 30 -5.98 10.29 4.99
N MET A 31 -6.61 9.73 3.96
CA MET A 31 -6.03 8.67 3.16
C MET A 31 -5.34 9.23 1.91
N PHE A 32 -4.34 8.50 1.42
CA PHE A 32 -3.71 8.73 0.13
C PHE A 32 -4.49 8.01 -0.97
N LEU A 33 -5.21 8.79 -1.79
CA LEU A 33 -5.98 8.28 -2.93
C LEU A 33 -5.19 8.44 -4.23
N VAL A 34 -4.99 7.33 -4.94
CA VAL A 34 -4.23 7.33 -6.19
C VAL A 34 -5.03 6.63 -7.28
N ASN A 35 -5.19 7.32 -8.41
CA ASN A 35 -5.60 6.72 -9.67
C ASN A 35 -4.36 6.59 -10.54
N VAL A 36 -3.75 5.40 -10.50
CA VAL A 36 -2.46 5.11 -11.12
C VAL A 36 -2.60 5.25 -12.64
N GLN A 37 -1.62 5.85 -13.31
CA GLN A 37 -1.63 5.97 -14.78
C GLN A 37 -0.43 5.27 -15.38
N ARG A 38 -0.54 4.88 -16.64
CA ARG A 38 0.45 4.08 -17.38
C ARG A 38 1.87 4.66 -17.39
N ILE A 39 2.02 5.99 -17.32
CA ILE A 39 3.30 6.68 -17.54
C ILE A 39 4.18 6.68 -16.28
N ASP A 40 3.60 6.56 -15.09
CA ASP A 40 4.35 6.48 -13.85
C ASP A 40 3.68 5.49 -12.88
N PRO A 41 4.21 4.25 -12.76
CA PRO A 41 3.66 3.27 -11.84
C PRO A 41 4.07 3.53 -10.39
N GLN A 42 4.96 4.48 -10.11
CA GLN A 42 5.42 4.74 -8.75
C GLN A 42 4.31 5.45 -7.96
N ILE A 43 3.89 4.82 -6.86
CA ILE A 43 2.85 5.33 -5.97
C ILE A 43 3.49 6.05 -4.78
N PHE A 44 4.51 5.44 -4.18
CA PHE A 44 5.21 5.95 -3.01
C PHE A 44 6.71 5.73 -3.16
N ASN A 45 7.50 6.70 -2.74
CA ASN A 45 8.95 6.65 -2.73
C ASN A 45 9.46 7.51 -1.57
N TYR A 46 10.04 6.84 -0.58
CA TYR A 46 10.53 7.50 0.61
C TYR A 46 11.87 6.93 1.05
N LYS A 47 12.84 7.82 1.28
CA LYS A 47 14.16 7.47 1.81
C LYS A 47 14.10 7.43 3.32
N ILE A 48 14.62 6.35 3.90
CA ILE A 48 14.84 6.21 5.33
C ILE A 48 16.34 6.09 5.57
N ASP A 49 16.84 6.83 6.56
CA ASP A 49 18.22 6.78 7.04
C ASP A 49 18.25 6.25 8.49
N ASP A 50 19.46 6.06 9.01
CA ASP A 50 19.73 5.71 10.41
C ASP A 50 19.07 4.40 10.90
N LEU A 51 18.89 3.43 10.01
CA LEU A 51 18.45 2.09 10.38
C LEU A 51 19.56 1.30 11.06
N HIS A 52 19.18 0.51 12.07
CA HIS A 52 20.10 -0.39 12.76
C HIS A 52 20.35 -1.66 11.93
N ILE A 53 21.53 -1.76 11.33
CA ILE A 53 21.94 -2.93 10.54
C ILE A 53 21.78 -4.23 11.35
N GLY A 54 21.27 -5.29 10.70
CA GLY A 54 20.96 -6.58 11.30
C GLY A 54 19.61 -6.63 12.03
N ARG A 55 18.82 -5.56 12.01
CA ARG A 55 17.47 -5.54 12.59
C ARG A 55 16.39 -5.84 11.55
N LEU A 56 15.34 -6.52 12.00
CA LEU A 56 14.18 -6.84 11.19
C LEU A 56 13.13 -5.73 11.31
N TYR A 57 12.69 -5.24 10.15
CA TYR A 57 11.65 -4.23 10.02
C TYR A 57 10.54 -4.74 9.11
N GLU A 58 9.36 -4.17 9.23
CA GLU A 58 8.26 -4.35 8.30
C GLU A 58 7.89 -3.00 7.68
N PHE A 59 7.87 -2.97 6.35
CA PHE A 59 7.26 -1.89 5.59
C PHE A 59 5.85 -2.31 5.19
N SER A 60 4.84 -1.58 5.65
CA SER A 60 3.43 -1.93 5.44
C SER A 60 2.54 -0.71 5.19
N ALA A 61 1.33 -0.96 4.70
CA ALA A 61 0.25 0.02 4.61
C ALA A 61 -1.10 -0.70 4.58
N TYR A 62 -2.17 0.03 4.90
CA TYR A 62 -3.53 -0.38 4.61
C TYR A 62 -3.89 0.03 3.19
N VAL A 63 -4.50 -0.88 2.44
CA VAL A 63 -4.83 -0.68 1.03
C VAL A 63 -6.26 -1.13 0.77
N ALA A 64 -7.01 -0.33 0.02
CA ALA A 64 -8.38 -0.63 -0.38
C ALA A 64 -8.60 -0.30 -1.86
N ASN A 65 -9.30 -1.20 -2.55
CA ASN A 65 -9.83 -0.90 -3.87
C ASN A 65 -11.06 -0.01 -3.73
N VAL A 66 -11.00 1.21 -4.26
CA VAL A 66 -12.12 2.16 -4.15
C VAL A 66 -13.23 1.88 -5.14
N VAL A 67 -12.99 1.05 -6.17
CA VAL A 67 -13.99 0.73 -7.19
C VAL A 67 -15.00 -0.27 -6.63
N ARG A 68 -16.29 0.03 -6.80
CA ARG A 68 -17.37 -0.87 -6.39
C ARG A 68 -17.39 -2.13 -7.24
N LYS A 69 -17.62 -3.28 -6.61
CA LYS A 69 -17.58 -4.60 -7.26
C LYS A 69 -18.48 -4.72 -8.49
N GLU A 70 -19.67 -4.13 -8.47
CA GLU A 70 -20.64 -4.16 -9.57
C GLU A 70 -20.17 -3.45 -10.85
N LYS A 71 -19.09 -2.68 -10.79
CA LYS A 71 -18.51 -2.01 -11.97
C LYS A 71 -17.67 -2.94 -12.83
N CYS A 72 -17.26 -4.10 -12.31
CA CYS A 72 -16.50 -5.11 -13.04
C CYS A 72 -15.27 -4.55 -13.79
N LEU A 73 -14.56 -3.60 -13.15
CA LEU A 73 -13.36 -2.96 -13.70
C LEU A 73 -12.08 -3.70 -13.28
N SER A 74 -10.93 -3.25 -13.81
CA SER A 74 -9.62 -3.73 -13.39
C SER A 74 -9.43 -3.57 -11.88
N LYS A 75 -8.65 -4.48 -11.30
CA LYS A 75 -8.30 -4.44 -9.88
C LYS A 75 -6.88 -3.91 -9.77
N PRO A 76 -6.56 -3.00 -8.84
CA PRO A 76 -5.20 -2.55 -8.65
C PRO A 76 -4.34 -3.65 -8.01
N ASN A 77 -3.11 -3.80 -8.49
CA ASN A 77 -2.08 -4.66 -7.92
C ASN A 77 -0.85 -3.81 -7.60
N ILE A 78 -0.40 -3.85 -6.35
CA ILE A 78 0.72 -3.03 -5.86
C ILE A 78 1.87 -3.95 -5.45
N ARG A 79 3.09 -3.54 -5.75
CA ARG A 79 4.32 -4.13 -5.25
C ARG A 79 4.95 -3.22 -4.20
N PHE A 80 5.12 -3.76 -3.01
CA PHE A 80 5.98 -3.19 -1.98
C PHE A 80 7.41 -3.62 -2.28
N GLU A 81 8.36 -2.68 -2.22
CA GLU A 81 9.75 -2.94 -2.53
C GLU A 81 10.66 -2.08 -1.64
N VAL A 82 11.71 -2.72 -1.11
CA VAL A 82 12.73 -2.06 -0.29
C VAL A 82 14.06 -2.18 -1.02
N ARG A 83 14.73 -1.05 -1.25
CA ARG A 83 16.02 -0.99 -1.95
C ARG A 83 17.10 -0.39 -1.08
N ALA A 84 18.32 -0.87 -1.21
CA ALA A 84 19.48 -0.22 -0.62
C ALA A 84 19.77 1.11 -1.34
N ILE A 85 20.23 2.11 -0.59
CA ILE A 85 20.78 3.34 -1.16
C ILE A 85 22.27 3.14 -1.39
N ASN A 86 22.58 2.41 -2.46
CA ASN A 86 23.92 2.32 -3.01
C ASN A 86 23.84 2.56 -4.53
N GLU A 87 25.00 2.69 -5.18
CA GLU A 87 25.10 3.01 -6.62
C GLU A 87 24.33 2.02 -7.51
N SER A 88 24.08 0.79 -7.04
CA SER A 88 23.37 -0.26 -7.78
C SER A 88 21.85 -0.30 -7.50
N GLY A 89 21.35 0.36 -6.46
CA GLY A 89 19.92 0.35 -6.11
C GLY A 89 19.37 -1.05 -5.81
N ASN A 90 20.19 -1.93 -5.21
CA ASN A 90 19.86 -3.35 -5.04
C ASN A 90 18.56 -3.55 -4.27
N VAL A 91 17.71 -4.45 -4.77
CA VAL A 91 16.47 -4.85 -4.09
C VAL A 91 16.79 -5.73 -2.89
N ILE A 92 16.40 -5.28 -1.70
CA ILE A 92 16.53 -6.02 -0.44
C ILE A 92 15.33 -6.97 -0.28
N ALA A 93 14.13 -6.46 -0.52
CA ALA A 93 12.89 -7.21 -0.37
C ALA A 93 11.83 -6.70 -1.35
N LYS A 94 10.98 -7.60 -1.86
CA LYS A 94 9.81 -7.22 -2.66
C LYS A 94 8.65 -8.21 -2.47
N LYS A 95 7.41 -7.71 -2.45
CA LYS A 95 6.19 -8.51 -2.34
C LYS A 95 5.03 -7.80 -3.01
N GLY A 96 4.27 -8.53 -3.83
CA GLY A 96 3.04 -8.03 -4.43
C GLY A 96 1.85 -8.23 -3.49
N THR A 97 0.86 -7.36 -3.59
CA THR A 97 -0.46 -7.54 -2.96
C THR A 97 -1.28 -8.63 -3.64
N GLY A 98 -0.96 -8.96 -4.90
CA GLY A 98 -1.92 -9.56 -5.82
C GLY A 98 -2.99 -8.53 -6.19
N ASP A 99 -4.06 -8.98 -6.85
CA ASP A 99 -5.20 -8.11 -7.12
C ASP A 99 -5.88 -7.70 -5.81
N VAL A 100 -5.97 -6.40 -5.54
CA VAL A 100 -6.75 -5.90 -4.42
C VAL A 100 -8.24 -5.98 -4.82
N PRO A 101 -9.05 -6.81 -4.14
CA PRO A 101 -10.39 -7.13 -4.59
C PRO A 101 -11.32 -5.92 -4.50
N ALA A 102 -12.17 -5.74 -5.52
CA ALA A 102 -13.32 -4.85 -5.43
C ALA A 102 -14.42 -5.48 -4.57
N CYS A 103 -15.06 -4.69 -3.71
CA CYS A 103 -16.06 -5.14 -2.75
C CYS A 103 -17.40 -4.42 -2.96
N TYR A 104 -18.48 -4.95 -2.38
CA TYR A 104 -19.77 -4.23 -2.35
C TYR A 104 -19.77 -3.09 -1.33
N ASN A 105 -19.04 -3.28 -0.23
CA ASN A 105 -18.70 -2.26 0.75
C ASN A 105 -17.18 -2.17 0.78
N MET A 106 -16.62 -0.95 0.80
CA MET A 106 -15.17 -0.76 0.85
C MET A 106 -14.60 -1.42 2.10
N SER A 107 -13.48 -2.14 1.93
CA SER A 107 -12.78 -2.82 3.01
C SER A 107 -11.29 -2.60 2.88
N TRP A 108 -10.65 -2.32 3.99
CA TRP A 108 -9.21 -2.15 4.10
C TRP A 108 -8.51 -3.47 4.42
N SER A 109 -7.38 -3.71 3.78
CA SER A 109 -6.51 -4.85 4.06
C SER A 109 -5.08 -4.36 4.30
N LYS A 110 -4.43 -4.86 5.36
CA LYS A 110 -3.01 -4.58 5.60
C LYS A 110 -2.15 -5.42 4.65
N TYR A 111 -1.25 -4.75 3.94
CA TYR A 111 -0.21 -5.40 3.15
C TYR A 111 1.16 -4.92 3.62
N GLY A 112 2.13 -5.80 3.60
CA GLY A 112 3.47 -5.45 4.03
C GLY A 112 4.51 -6.51 3.71
N ILE A 113 5.76 -6.11 3.89
CA ILE A 113 6.93 -6.93 3.68
C ILE A 113 7.92 -6.79 4.84
N PRO A 114 8.23 -7.89 5.55
CA PRO A 114 9.34 -7.89 6.48
C PRO A 114 10.66 -7.95 5.71
N PHE A 115 11.68 -7.26 6.21
CA PHE A 115 13.03 -7.30 5.66
C PHE A 115 14.06 -7.08 6.77
N GLU A 116 15.22 -7.74 6.63
CA GLU A 116 16.38 -7.47 7.48
C GLU A 116 17.22 -6.37 6.85
N THR A 117 17.55 -5.34 7.63
CA THR A 117 18.36 -4.22 7.16
C THR A 117 19.82 -4.64 7.01
N THR A 118 20.31 -4.67 5.77
CA THR A 118 21.73 -4.86 5.44
C THR A 118 22.49 -3.54 5.32
N HIS A 119 21.77 -2.42 5.30
CA HIS A 119 22.28 -1.06 5.15
C HIS A 119 21.58 -0.14 6.16
N SER A 120 22.25 0.94 6.56
CA SER A 120 21.66 1.97 7.43
C SER A 120 20.67 2.89 6.71
N SER A 121 20.63 2.84 5.38
CA SER A 121 19.72 3.64 4.57
C SER A 121 19.06 2.81 3.47
N VAL A 122 17.76 2.99 3.31
CA VAL A 122 16.94 2.28 2.32
C VAL A 122 15.95 3.22 1.65
N VAL A 123 15.45 2.83 0.48
CA VAL A 123 14.27 3.44 -0.16
C VAL A 123 13.10 2.46 -0.02
N LEU A 124 11.99 2.96 0.50
CA LEU A 124 10.69 2.28 0.54
C LEU A 124 9.89 2.70 -0.69
N LEU A 125 9.41 1.72 -1.45
CA LEU A 125 8.69 1.92 -2.70
C LEU A 125 7.36 1.19 -2.68
N MET A 126 6.29 1.86 -3.13
CA MET A 126 5.08 1.19 -3.62
C MET A 126 4.97 1.47 -5.11
N ILE A 127 4.82 0.41 -5.90
CA ILE A 127 4.80 0.48 -7.36
C ILE A 127 3.58 -0.29 -7.85
N SER A 128 2.75 0.31 -8.69
CA SER A 128 1.67 -0.42 -9.35
C SER A 128 2.22 -1.41 -10.36
N ASN A 129 1.75 -2.66 -10.31
CA ASN A 129 1.98 -3.64 -11.37
C ASN A 129 0.93 -3.52 -12.48
N ASP A 130 -0.19 -2.83 -12.24
CA ASP A 130 -1.28 -2.63 -13.22
C ASP A 130 -1.22 -1.24 -13.85
N VAL A 131 -0.53 -1.19 -14.98
CA VAL A 131 -0.40 0.03 -15.80
C VAL A 131 -1.42 0.11 -16.94
N GLU A 132 -2.32 -0.87 -17.06
CA GLU A 132 -3.30 -0.96 -18.14
C GLU A 132 -4.75 -1.11 -17.61
N GLY A 133 -5.68 -0.39 -18.22
CA GLY A 133 -7.13 -0.51 -17.96
C GLY A 133 -7.77 0.64 -17.17
N ASN A 134 -9.08 0.56 -17.00
CA ASN A 134 -9.87 1.48 -16.18
C ASN A 134 -10.06 0.87 -14.79
N GLY A 135 -10.01 1.68 -13.72
CA GLY A 135 -10.35 1.24 -12.36
C GLY A 135 -9.18 0.82 -11.47
N ASN A 136 -7.95 1.15 -11.83
CA ASN A 136 -6.76 0.97 -10.98
C ASN A 136 -6.63 2.06 -9.89
N ALA A 137 -7.77 2.56 -9.41
CA ALA A 137 -7.82 3.51 -8.32
C ALA A 137 -7.73 2.77 -6.98
N VAL A 138 -6.90 3.29 -6.09
CA VAL A 138 -6.59 2.67 -4.80
C VAL A 138 -6.53 3.76 -3.73
N ALA A 139 -7.08 3.44 -2.56
CA ALA A 139 -6.86 4.21 -1.35
C ALA A 139 -5.80 3.50 -0.51
N ILE A 140 -4.88 4.27 0.04
CA ILE A 140 -3.77 3.81 0.86
C ILE A 140 -3.76 4.64 2.14
N ASP A 141 -3.58 3.98 3.27
CA ASP A 141 -3.53 4.64 4.57
C ASP A 141 -2.51 3.97 5.47
N ASP A 142 -2.11 4.66 6.54
CA ASP A 142 -1.20 4.13 7.58
C ASP A 142 0.07 3.47 7.00
N ILE A 143 0.76 4.20 6.12
CA ILE A 143 2.06 3.77 5.59
C ILE A 143 3.08 3.76 6.74
N GLU A 144 3.55 2.57 7.11
CA GLU A 144 4.32 2.35 8.32
C GLU A 144 5.65 1.63 8.01
N LEU A 145 6.72 2.10 8.64
CA LEU A 145 7.93 1.31 8.86
C LEU A 145 8.08 1.07 10.37
N ARG A 146 8.03 -0.18 10.80
CA ARG A 146 8.18 -0.55 12.22
C ARG A 146 9.19 -1.66 12.42
N VAL A 147 9.73 -1.76 13.63
CA VAL A 147 10.50 -2.95 14.04
C VAL A 147 9.56 -4.15 14.01
N TYR A 148 10.03 -5.25 13.43
CA TYR A 148 9.25 -6.47 13.27
C TYR A 148 9.88 -7.61 14.08
N SER A 149 9.07 -8.41 14.74
CA SER A 149 9.53 -9.56 15.52
C SER A 149 9.05 -10.86 14.87
N THR A 150 9.88 -11.91 14.87
CA THR A 150 9.50 -13.20 14.26
C THR A 150 8.35 -13.90 14.98
N ASN A 151 7.99 -13.44 16.18
CA ASN A 151 6.79 -13.90 16.89
C ASN A 151 5.50 -13.34 16.26
N ASP A 152 5.59 -12.31 15.43
CA ASP A 152 4.46 -11.75 14.68
C ASP A 152 4.05 -12.64 13.47
N LEU A 153 4.78 -13.74 13.21
CA LEU A 153 4.43 -14.72 12.17
C LEU A 153 3.31 -15.68 12.58
N ASP A 154 2.95 -15.74 13.86
CA ASP A 154 1.95 -16.68 14.40
C ASP A 154 0.50 -16.15 14.30
N ASP A 155 0.31 -14.86 13.97
CA ASP A 155 -1.01 -14.22 13.94
C ASP A 155 -1.72 -14.28 12.57
N THR A 156 -1.21 -15.08 11.63
CA THR A 156 -1.88 -15.33 10.32
C THR A 156 -2.25 -16.80 10.08
N SER A 157 -2.11 -17.65 11.09
CA SER A 157 -2.57 -19.03 11.02
C SER A 157 -3.37 -19.42 12.26
N THR A 158 -4.63 -19.03 12.35
CA THR A 158 -5.66 -19.84 13.06
C THR A 158 -7.08 -19.32 12.81
N THR A 159 -7.76 -19.92 11.84
CA THR A 159 -9.16 -20.39 11.96
C THR A 159 -9.20 -21.65 11.08
N GLY A 160 -9.34 -22.87 11.60
CA GLY A 160 -10.38 -23.27 12.54
C GLY A 160 -11.62 -23.59 11.74
#